data_AF-A0A523SFV9-F1
#
_entry.id   AF-A0A523SFV9-F1
#
_cell.length_a   1.000
_cell.length_b   1.000
_cell.length_c   1.000
_cell.angle_alpha   90.00
_cell.angle_beta   90.00
_cell.angle_gamma   90.00
#
_symmetry.space_group_name_H-M   'P 1'
#
loop_
_entity.id
_entity.type
_entity.pdbx_description
1 polymer ?
#
loop_
_entity_poly.entity_id
_entity_poly.type
_entity_poly.pdbx_seq_one_letter_code
_entity_poly.pdbx_strand_id
1 'polypeptide(L)'
;MKNPKRLPKRHAFSQVMLNYVSPLMAVLGWLLIIIWYLMAMVFTPDGPPVIHHIEVTPQTVQTGQTASVRVHASDPDGDEIHYIWGAGSGRIQLDPHQDDLCTYVAPDLPGGDVIWVKAYDDDG
;
A
#
# COMPACT_ATOMS: atom_id res chain seq x y z
N MET A 1 54.79 -31.79 -59.55
CA MET A 1 54.58 -32.03 -58.10
C MET A 1 53.75 -30.89 -57.51
N LYS A 2 52.54 -31.19 -57.02
CA LYS A 2 51.62 -30.23 -56.37
C LYS A 2 52.09 -29.95 -54.95
N ASN A 3 52.28 -28.67 -54.60
CA ASN A 3 52.51 -28.25 -53.21
C ASN A 3 51.16 -27.77 -52.63
N PRO A 4 50.64 -28.33 -51.52
CA PRO A 4 49.29 -28.01 -51.06
C PRO A 4 49.23 -26.64 -50.38
N LYS A 5 48.28 -25.80 -50.81
CA LYS A 5 47.95 -24.52 -50.18
C LYS A 5 47.46 -24.78 -48.74
N ARG A 6 48.20 -24.33 -47.72
CA ARG A 6 47.72 -24.28 -46.34
C ARG A 6 46.68 -23.17 -46.21
N LEU A 7 45.43 -23.54 -45.90
CA LEU A 7 44.33 -22.61 -45.59
C LEU A 7 44.57 -21.91 -44.23
N PRO A 8 44.18 -20.63 -44.08
CA PRO A 8 44.49 -19.86 -42.88
C PRO A 8 43.55 -20.21 -41.70
N LYS A 9 44.12 -20.30 -40.49
CA LYS A 9 43.42 -20.47 -39.21
C LYS A 9 42.56 -19.24 -38.84
N ARG A 10 41.48 -18.97 -39.58
CA ARG A 10 40.55 -17.87 -39.31
C ARG A 10 39.38 -18.25 -38.40
N HIS A 11 39.18 -19.53 -38.13
CA HIS A 11 38.03 -20.03 -37.36
C HIS A 11 38.17 -19.98 -35.84
N ALA A 12 39.39 -20.01 -35.28
CA ALA A 12 39.58 -20.08 -33.82
C ALA A 12 39.24 -18.76 -33.10
N PHE A 13 39.59 -17.61 -33.68
CA PHE A 13 39.34 -16.29 -33.07
C PHE A 13 37.85 -15.93 -33.04
N SER A 14 37.11 -16.36 -34.07
CA SER A 14 35.65 -16.17 -34.17
C SER A 14 34.90 -17.08 -33.19
N GLN A 15 35.30 -18.35 -33.03
CA GLN A 15 34.62 -19.25 -32.09
C GLN A 15 34.84 -18.87 -30.61
N VAL A 16 36.03 -18.38 -30.23
CA VAL A 16 36.26 -17.91 -28.86
C VAL A 16 35.39 -16.69 -28.54
N MET A 17 35.34 -15.69 -29.42
CA MET A 17 34.45 -14.53 -29.23
C MET A 17 32.96 -14.91 -29.21
N LEU A 18 32.53 -15.84 -30.07
CA LEU A 18 31.16 -16.36 -30.05
C LEU A 18 30.85 -17.11 -28.74
N ASN A 19 31.81 -17.83 -28.15
CA ASN A 19 31.63 -18.57 -26.89
C ASN A 19 31.58 -17.67 -25.64
N TYR A 20 32.11 -16.45 -25.70
CA TYR A 20 32.03 -15.48 -24.60
C TYR A 20 30.88 -14.49 -24.77
N VAL A 21 30.62 -14.03 -26.00
CA VAL A 21 29.56 -13.04 -26.27
C VAL A 21 28.17 -13.70 -26.24
N SER A 22 28.01 -14.97 -26.63
CA SER A 22 26.71 -15.66 -26.57
C SER A 22 26.17 -15.92 -25.15
N PRO A 23 26.93 -16.46 -24.17
CA PRO A 23 26.42 -16.61 -22.81
C PRO A 23 26.29 -15.28 -22.08
N LEU A 24 27.18 -14.30 -22.32
CA LEU A 24 27.11 -13.00 -21.67
C LEU A 24 25.85 -12.22 -22.09
N MET A 25 25.53 -12.19 -23.39
CA MET A 25 24.31 -11.54 -23.88
C MET A 25 23.04 -12.29 -23.43
N ALA A 26 23.09 -13.61 -23.33
CA ALA A 26 21.99 -14.39 -22.75
C ALA A 26 21.80 -14.08 -21.27
N VAL A 27 22.86 -14.01 -20.47
CA VAL A 27 22.80 -13.66 -19.05
C VAL A 27 22.30 -12.23 -18.86
N LEU A 28 22.78 -11.26 -19.62
CA LEU A 28 22.30 -9.88 -19.57
C LEU A 28 20.81 -9.79 -19.99
N GLY A 29 20.39 -10.55 -21.00
CA GLY A 29 18.98 -10.63 -21.41
C GLY A 29 18.08 -11.22 -20.31
N TRP A 30 18.50 -12.33 -19.70
CA TRP A 30 17.78 -12.94 -18.57
C TRP A 30 17.77 -12.04 -17.34
N LEU A 31 18.86 -11.34 -17.03
CA LEU A 31 18.90 -10.37 -15.94
C LEU A 31 17.97 -9.20 -16.22
N LEU A 32 17.89 -8.68 -17.44
CA LEU A 32 16.94 -7.64 -17.81
C LEU A 32 15.49 -8.13 -17.74
N ILE A 33 15.22 -9.38 -18.13
CA ILE A 33 13.89 -10.00 -18.01
C ILE A 33 13.53 -10.19 -16.53
N ILE A 34 14.45 -10.68 -15.70
CA ILE A 34 14.26 -10.84 -14.26
C ILE A 34 14.06 -9.47 -13.60
N ILE A 35 14.90 -8.48 -13.90
CA ILE A 35 14.74 -7.11 -13.41
C ILE A 35 13.41 -6.54 -13.89
N TRP A 36 12.99 -6.80 -15.13
CA TRP A 36 11.70 -6.36 -15.65
C TRP A 36 10.52 -7.04 -14.94
N TYR A 37 10.57 -8.36 -14.71
CA TYR A 37 9.56 -9.09 -13.94
C TYR A 37 9.53 -8.66 -12.47
N LEU A 38 10.69 -8.46 -11.83
CA LEU A 38 10.80 -7.97 -10.45
C LEU A 38 10.29 -6.52 -10.35
N MET A 39 10.61 -5.66 -11.33
CA MET A 39 10.13 -4.28 -11.38
C MET A 39 8.62 -4.22 -11.68
N ALA A 40 8.09 -5.12 -12.50
CA ALA A 40 6.66 -5.24 -12.76
C ALA A 40 5.87 -5.85 -11.59
N MET A 41 6.52 -6.63 -10.73
CA MET A 41 5.90 -7.28 -9.56
C MET A 41 5.76 -6.37 -8.34
N VAL A 42 6.43 -5.20 -8.31
CA VAL A 42 6.50 -4.30 -7.14
C VAL A 42 5.73 -2.98 -7.33
N PHE A 43 4.91 -2.84 -8.38
CA PHE A 43 4.14 -1.62 -8.61
C PHE A 43 2.63 -1.84 -8.43
N THR A 44 2.20 -2.02 -7.18
CA THR A 44 0.81 -1.74 -6.81
C THR A 44 0.71 -0.26 -6.45
N PRO A 45 -0.21 0.51 -7.06
CA PRO A 45 -0.54 1.83 -6.54
C PRO A 45 -1.01 1.67 -5.09
N ASP A 46 -0.62 2.61 -4.25
CA ASP A 46 -1.04 2.70 -2.87
C ASP A 46 -2.57 2.79 -2.76
N GLY A 47 -3.15 2.03 -1.84
CA GLY A 47 -4.58 1.86 -1.67
C GLY A 47 -5.07 2.53 -0.39
N PRO A 48 -6.16 3.33 -0.45
CA PRO A 48 -6.62 4.08 0.71
C PRO A 48 -7.16 3.17 1.83
N PRO A 49 -7.31 3.70 3.06
CA PRO A 49 -7.75 2.91 4.20
C PRO A 49 -9.22 2.52 4.04
N VAL A 50 -9.56 1.31 4.49
CA VAL A 50 -10.92 0.76 4.38
C VAL A 50 -11.54 0.63 5.76
N ILE A 51 -12.63 1.36 6.00
CA ILE A 51 -13.47 1.19 7.20
C ILE A 51 -14.39 -0.02 7.00
N HIS A 52 -14.27 -1.02 7.87
CA HIS A 52 -15.09 -2.23 7.88
C HIS A 52 -16.41 -2.01 8.60
N HIS A 53 -16.34 -1.45 9.82
CA HIS A 53 -17.51 -1.15 10.62
C HIS A 53 -17.23 -0.10 11.70
N ILE A 54 -18.32 0.46 12.24
CA ILE A 54 -18.30 1.45 13.32
C ILE A 54 -19.21 0.95 14.44
N GLU A 55 -18.70 0.92 15.66
CA GLU A 55 -19.42 0.53 16.86
C GLU A 55 -19.76 1.75 17.70
N VAL A 56 -21.03 1.90 18.08
CA VAL A 56 -21.50 2.98 18.97
C VAL A 56 -22.11 2.36 20.22
N THR A 57 -21.53 2.66 21.39
CA THR A 57 -21.97 2.08 22.66
C THR A 57 -22.08 3.13 23.77
N PRO A 58 -23.29 3.38 24.32
CA PRO A 58 -24.60 2.90 23.85
C PRO A 58 -25.11 3.70 22.65
N GLN A 59 -26.03 3.12 21.87
CA GLN A 59 -26.66 3.80 20.71
C GLN A 59 -27.62 4.93 21.11
N THR A 60 -28.11 4.92 22.35
CA THR A 60 -28.99 5.96 22.89
C THR A 60 -28.48 6.39 24.24
N VAL A 61 -28.38 7.70 24.44
CA VAL A 61 -27.94 8.35 25.67
C VAL A 61 -28.91 9.45 26.07
N GLN A 62 -28.91 9.83 27.34
CA GLN A 62 -29.59 11.05 27.77
C GLN A 62 -28.83 12.29 27.28
N THR A 63 -29.51 13.43 27.21
CA THR A 63 -28.88 14.73 26.91
C THR A 63 -27.69 14.98 27.84
N GLY A 64 -26.58 15.46 27.30
CA GLY A 64 -25.34 15.70 28.03
C GLY A 64 -24.56 14.45 28.48
N GLN A 65 -25.08 13.24 28.24
CA GLN A 65 -24.36 11.99 28.51
C GLN A 65 -23.52 11.56 27.30
N THR A 66 -22.67 10.56 27.51
CA THR A 66 -21.65 10.17 26.55
C THR A 66 -21.88 8.79 25.95
N ALA A 67 -21.46 8.62 24.70
CA ALA A 67 -21.33 7.33 24.03
C ALA A 67 -19.89 7.14 23.53
N SER A 68 -19.42 5.90 23.55
CA SER A 68 -18.17 5.49 22.92
C SER A 68 -18.43 5.19 21.45
N VAL A 69 -17.56 5.67 20.55
CA VAL A 69 -17.60 5.35 19.13
C VAL A 69 -16.24 4.84 18.69
N ARG A 70 -16.18 3.58 18.24
CA ARG A 70 -14.96 2.93 17.76
C ARG A 70 -15.06 2.61 16.27
N VAL A 71 -13.98 2.85 15.54
CA VAL A 71 -13.83 2.47 14.13
C VAL A 71 -12.94 1.26 14.02
N HIS A 72 -13.33 0.33 13.14
CA HIS A 72 -12.50 -0.78 12.73
C HIS A 72 -12.16 -0.59 11.26
N ALA A 73 -10.90 -0.24 10.99
CA ALA A 73 -10.38 -0.05 9.64
C ALA A 73 -9.08 -0.83 9.43
N SER A 74 -8.70 -1.01 8.17
CA SER A 74 -7.40 -1.54 7.78
C SER A 74 -6.90 -0.83 6.54
N ASP A 75 -5.59 -0.74 6.44
CA ASP A 75 -4.90 -0.31 5.25
C ASP A 75 -4.40 -1.54 4.45
N PRO A 76 -4.66 -1.64 3.13
CA PRO A 76 -4.26 -2.79 2.33
C PRO A 76 -2.74 -2.88 2.10
N ASP A 77 -2.03 -1.76 2.15
CA ASP A 77 -0.58 -1.65 1.97
C ASP A 77 0.16 -1.72 3.32
N GLY A 78 -0.58 -1.51 4.41
CA GLY A 78 -0.15 -1.70 5.79
C GLY A 78 0.25 -0.41 6.47
N ASP A 79 -0.14 0.73 5.91
CA ASP A 79 0.17 2.05 6.40
C ASP A 79 -0.61 2.43 7.66
N GLU A 80 -0.09 3.42 8.38
CA GLU A 80 -0.73 3.92 9.59
C GLU A 80 -1.98 4.72 9.21
N ILE A 81 -3.10 4.43 9.89
CA ILE A 81 -4.39 5.06 9.62
C ILE A 81 -4.64 6.15 10.65
N HIS A 82 -4.96 7.34 10.18
CA HIS A 82 -5.37 8.47 10.99
C HIS A 82 -6.86 8.79 10.83
N TYR A 83 -7.45 9.42 11.85
CA TYR A 83 -8.89 9.66 11.90
C TYR A 83 -9.25 11.12 12.19
N ILE A 84 -10.15 11.66 11.38
CA ILE A 84 -10.82 12.94 11.65
C ILE A 84 -12.29 12.67 11.98
N TRP A 85 -12.73 13.20 13.11
CA TRP A 85 -14.07 12.96 13.64
C TRP A 85 -14.92 14.22 13.66
N GLY A 86 -16.24 14.04 13.57
CA GLY A 86 -17.20 15.10 13.82
C GLY A 86 -18.57 14.58 14.24
N ALA A 87 -19.37 15.50 14.76
CA ALA A 87 -20.78 15.29 15.10
C ALA A 87 -21.62 16.44 14.54
N GLY A 88 -22.89 16.17 14.26
CA GLY A 88 -23.83 17.18 13.77
C GLY A 88 -24.24 18.17 14.86
N SER A 89 -24.64 17.66 16.02
CA SER A 89 -25.23 18.45 17.11
C SER A 89 -24.46 18.34 18.42
N GLY A 90 -23.97 17.15 18.76
CA GLY A 90 -23.13 16.91 19.92
C GLY A 90 -21.69 17.33 19.71
N ARG A 91 -20.82 16.91 20.62
CA ARG A 91 -19.37 17.16 20.53
C ARG A 91 -18.59 15.85 20.55
N ILE A 92 -17.45 15.85 19.87
CA ILE A 92 -16.49 14.76 19.91
C ILE A 92 -15.34 15.13 20.86
N GLN A 93 -14.96 14.18 21.70
CA GLN A 93 -13.79 14.26 22.56
C GLN A 93 -12.85 13.10 22.22
N LEU A 94 -11.61 13.46 21.87
CA LEU A 94 -10.57 12.52 21.41
C LEU A 94 -9.56 12.26 22.52
N ASP A 95 -9.03 11.04 22.54
CA ASP A 95 -7.84 10.69 23.31
C ASP A 95 -6.60 10.92 22.43
N PRO A 96 -5.59 11.68 22.87
CA PRO A 96 -4.36 11.89 22.09
C PRO A 96 -3.55 10.61 21.84
N HIS A 97 -3.87 9.50 22.50
CA HIS A 97 -3.19 8.21 22.36
C HIS A 97 -4.04 7.13 21.70
N GLN A 98 -5.27 7.46 21.30
CA GLN A 98 -6.17 6.53 20.65
C GLN A 98 -7.11 7.28 19.69
N ASP A 99 -6.82 7.22 18.39
CA ASP A 99 -7.53 7.93 17.33
C ASP A 99 -8.66 7.10 16.68
N ASP A 100 -8.59 5.76 16.76
CA ASP A 100 -9.66 4.83 16.36
C ASP A 100 -10.89 4.85 17.29
N LEU A 101 -10.81 5.59 18.40
CA LEU A 101 -11.83 5.70 19.43
C LEU A 101 -12.14 7.17 19.72
N CYS A 102 -13.42 7.52 19.75
CA CYS A 102 -13.85 8.82 20.25
C CYS A 102 -14.95 8.69 21.30
N THR A 103 -15.03 9.69 22.18
CA THR A 103 -16.17 9.88 23.08
C THR A 103 -17.09 10.94 22.50
N TYR A 104 -18.28 10.54 22.11
CA TYR A 104 -19.36 11.45 21.75
C TYR A 104 -20.06 11.95 23.02
N VAL A 105 -20.37 13.24 23.08
CA VAL A 105 -21.22 13.83 24.13
C VAL A 105 -22.48 14.40 23.49
N ALA A 106 -23.64 13.91 23.93
CA ALA A 106 -24.94 14.36 23.43
C ALA A 106 -25.22 15.82 23.76
N PRO A 107 -25.92 16.56 22.88
CA PRO A 107 -26.33 17.93 23.15
C PRO A 107 -27.38 17.99 24.28
N ASP A 108 -27.65 19.21 24.75
CA ASP A 108 -28.67 19.46 25.78
C ASP A 108 -30.12 19.37 25.24
N LEU A 109 -30.27 19.25 23.92
CA LEU A 109 -31.56 19.09 23.25
C LEU A 109 -31.75 17.63 22.83
N PRO A 110 -32.91 17.02 23.15
CA PRO A 110 -33.20 15.66 22.70
C PRO A 110 -33.40 15.61 21.18
N GLY A 111 -32.89 14.56 20.55
CA GLY A 111 -32.98 14.35 19.11
C GLY A 111 -32.07 13.23 18.63
N GLY A 112 -32.13 12.94 17.33
CA GLY A 112 -31.11 12.13 16.66
C GLY A 112 -29.91 13.00 16.29
N ASP A 113 -28.73 12.40 16.29
CA ASP A 113 -27.51 13.05 15.81
C ASP A 113 -26.76 12.14 14.84
N VAL A 114 -25.91 12.74 14.02
CA VAL A 114 -25.03 12.04 13.08
C VAL A 114 -23.59 12.24 13.51
N ILE A 115 -22.91 11.12 13.77
CA ILE A 115 -21.46 11.07 14.01
C ILE A 115 -20.83 10.60 12.70
N TRP A 116 -19.79 11.31 12.27
CA TRP A 116 -19.06 10.96 11.06
C TRP A 116 -17.56 10.90 11.35
N VAL A 117 -16.87 10.11 10.53
CA VAL A 117 -15.43 9.90 10.61
C VAL A 117 -14.85 9.80 9.21
N LYS A 118 -13.66 10.35 9.02
CA LYS A 118 -12.82 10.15 7.84
C LYS A 118 -11.55 9.43 8.30
N ALA A 119 -11.29 8.25 7.73
CA ALA A 119 -9.99 7.60 7.79
C ALA A 119 -9.12 8.11 6.63
N TYR A 120 -7.83 8.29 6.87
CA TYR A 120 -6.83 8.67 5.88
C TYR A 120 -5.46 8.15 6.32
N ASP A 121 -4.57 7.94 5.37
CA ASP A 121 -3.15 7.62 5.59
C ASP A 121 -2.29 8.84 5.22
N ASP A 122 -0.97 8.69 5.29
CA ASP A 122 -0.03 9.74 4.92
C ASP A 122 0.22 9.83 3.40
N ASP A 123 -0.41 8.96 2.60
CA ASP A 123 -0.15 8.78 1.18
C ASP A 123 -1.25 9.35 0.25
N GLY A 124 -2.44 9.73 0.78
CA GLY A 124 -3.40 10.61 0.07
C GLY A 124 -4.85 10.66 0.55
#